data_AF-A0A212PHA0-F1
#
_entry.id   AF-A0A212PHA0-F1
#
_cell.length_a   1.000
_cell.length_b   1.000
_cell.length_c   1.000
_cell.angle_alpha   90.00
_cell.angle_beta   90.00
_cell.angle_gamma   90.00
#
_symmetry.space_group_name_H-M   'P 1'
#
loop_
_entity.id
_entity.type
_entity.pdbx_description
1 polymer ?
#
loop_
_entity_poly.entity_id
_entity_poly.type
_entity_poly.pdbx_seq_one_letter_code
_entity_poly.pdbx_strand_id
1 'polypeptide(L)'
;MKVTIHKFIQGERLPHLVPPAYREEVARRTRPNWIYSLLLFAHNRRDVVPSPPVRRGLRRLGEAAPDGIVLVGAVFTEEARHLVEGMKATIVTMHRTYWTDESARLRQH
;
A
#
# COMPACT_ATOMS: atom_id res chain seq x y z
N MET A 1 8.12 7.82 -7.41
CA MET A 1 7.74 6.39 -7.43
C MET A 1 6.51 6.14 -8.30
N LYS A 2 6.49 5.01 -9.01
CA LYS A 2 5.32 4.50 -9.75
C LYS A 2 4.40 3.74 -8.79
N VAL A 3 3.12 3.60 -9.09
CA VAL A 3 2.21 2.71 -8.35
C VAL A 3 1.69 1.65 -9.30
N THR A 4 1.76 0.40 -8.88
CA THR A 4 1.13 -0.73 -9.57
C THR A 4 -0.21 -1.01 -8.92
N ILE A 5 -1.25 -1.18 -9.74
CA ILE A 5 -2.64 -1.31 -9.28
C ILE A 5 -3.18 -2.63 -9.80
N HIS A 6 -3.72 -3.45 -8.90
CA HIS A 6 -4.51 -4.62 -9.27
C HIS A 6 -5.91 -4.47 -8.66
N LYS A 7 -6.94 -4.82 -9.42
CA LYS A 7 -8.34 -4.72 -8.99
C LYS A 7 -8.95 -6.11 -8.90
N PHE A 8 -9.91 -6.27 -7.98
CA PHE A 8 -10.72 -7.47 -7.83
C PHE A 8 -9.91 -8.77 -7.69
N ILE A 9 -8.92 -8.75 -6.80
CA ILE A 9 -8.02 -9.88 -6.57
C ILE A 9 -8.51 -10.70 -5.37
N GLN A 10 -8.63 -12.01 -5.56
CA GLN A 10 -8.87 -12.96 -4.47
C GLN A 10 -7.73 -12.92 -3.45
N GLY A 11 -8.06 -12.91 -2.16
CA GLY A 11 -7.11 -12.73 -1.07
C GLY A 11 -5.98 -13.77 -1.09
N GLU A 12 -6.29 -15.02 -1.46
CA GLU A 12 -5.29 -16.08 -1.63
C GLU A 12 -4.23 -15.77 -2.70
N ARG A 13 -4.57 -14.95 -3.69
CA ARG A 13 -3.68 -14.58 -4.80
C ARG A 13 -2.80 -13.37 -4.46
N LEU A 14 -3.16 -12.57 -3.44
CA LEU A 14 -2.43 -11.35 -3.09
C LEU A 14 -0.94 -11.58 -2.76
N PRO A 15 -0.54 -12.62 -1.99
CA PRO A 15 0.87 -12.89 -1.74
C PRO A 15 1.69 -13.14 -3.02
N HIS A 16 1.07 -13.64 -4.09
CA HIS A 16 1.75 -13.88 -5.36
C HIS A 16 1.96 -12.60 -6.19
N LEU A 17 1.24 -11.52 -5.87
CA LEU A 17 1.32 -10.23 -6.56
C LEU A 17 2.25 -9.22 -5.88
N VAL A 18 2.84 -9.59 -4.74
CA VAL A 18 3.75 -8.73 -3.97
C VAL A 18 5.16 -9.30 -3.94
N PRO A 19 6.19 -8.46 -3.70
CA PRO A 19 7.55 -8.95 -3.54
C PRO A 19 7.67 -9.96 -2.38
N PRO A 20 8.60 -10.93 -2.44
CA PRO A 20 8.75 -11.99 -1.44
C PRO A 20 8.75 -11.53 0.01
N ALA A 21 9.37 -10.37 0.29
CA ALA A 21 9.47 -9.79 1.63
C ALA A 21 8.13 -9.40 2.28
N TYR A 22 7.06 -9.25 1.48
CA TYR A 22 5.75 -8.83 1.97
C TYR A 22 4.73 -9.97 2.03
N ARG A 23 5.05 -11.14 1.45
CA ARG A 23 4.07 -12.22 1.24
C ARG A 23 3.41 -12.68 2.51
N GLU A 24 4.22 -12.93 3.54
CA GLU A 24 3.76 -13.43 4.82
C GLU A 24 2.87 -12.40 5.54
N GLU A 25 3.26 -11.13 5.54
CA GLU A 25 2.47 -10.08 6.18
C GLU A 25 1.16 -9.80 5.41
N VAL A 26 1.20 -9.84 4.08
CA VAL A 26 0.00 -9.74 3.24
C VAL A 26 -0.96 -10.90 3.53
N ALA A 27 -0.44 -12.14 3.58
CA ALA A 27 -1.25 -13.32 3.90
C ALA A 27 -1.87 -13.23 5.31
N ARG A 28 -1.13 -12.74 6.30
CA ARG A 28 -1.64 -12.55 7.67
C ARG A 28 -2.75 -11.52 7.78
N ARG A 29 -2.72 -10.47 6.96
CA ARG A 29 -3.66 -9.33 7.06
C ARG A 29 -4.85 -9.41 6.10
N THR A 30 -4.94 -10.48 5.31
CA THR A 30 -5.99 -10.66 4.31
C THR A 30 -6.70 -11.97 4.54
N ARG A 31 -7.92 -12.10 4.00
CA ARG A 31 -8.71 -13.32 4.07
C ARG A 31 -8.71 -13.99 2.69
N PRO A 32 -8.43 -15.30 2.59
CA PRO A 32 -8.31 -15.98 1.30
C PRO A 32 -9.50 -15.79 0.36
N ASN A 33 -10.73 -15.82 0.89
CA ASN A 33 -11.99 -15.75 0.13
C ASN A 33 -12.53 -14.33 -0.10
N TRP A 34 -11.77 -13.29 0.27
CA TRP A 34 -12.16 -11.89 0.11
C TRP A 34 -11.57 -11.31 -1.17
N ILE A 35 -12.24 -10.30 -1.73
CA ILE A 35 -11.86 -9.62 -2.97
C ILE A 35 -11.30 -8.24 -2.64
N TYR A 36 -10.03 -8.03 -2.97
CA TYR A 36 -9.28 -6.83 -2.64
C TYR A 36 -8.81 -6.07 -3.88
N SER A 37 -8.61 -4.76 -3.69
CA SER A 37 -7.79 -3.94 -4.57
C SER A 37 -6.39 -3.80 -3.99
N LEU A 38 -5.33 -3.97 -4.80
CA LEU A 38 -3.94 -3.86 -4.36
C LEU A 38 -3.30 -2.60 -4.95
N LEU A 39 -2.72 -1.76 -4.09
CA LEU A 39 -1.85 -0.65 -4.46
C LEU A 39 -0.41 -0.96 -3.99
N LEU A 40 0.45 -1.30 -4.95
CA LEU A 40 1.84 -1.67 -4.69
C LEU A 40 2.77 -0.48 -4.99
N PHE A 41 3.44 -0.02 -3.94
CA PHE A 41 4.44 1.06 -3.93
C PHE A 41 5.87 0.56 -3.65
N ALA A 42 6.02 -0.71 -3.24
CA ALA A 42 7.29 -1.29 -2.81
C ALA A 42 8.23 -1.62 -3.99
N HIS A 43 8.94 -0.61 -4.52
CA HIS A 43 9.98 -0.80 -5.54
C HIS A 43 11.36 -1.07 -4.90
N ASN A 44 11.60 -0.49 -3.73
CA ASN A 44 12.80 -0.71 -2.92
C ASN A 44 12.47 -0.83 -1.42
N ARG A 45 13.27 -1.61 -0.67
CA ARG A 45 13.12 -1.83 0.78
C ARG A 45 13.30 -0.57 1.63
N ARG A 46 13.89 0.49 1.07
CA ARG A 46 14.11 1.78 1.75
C ARG A 46 13.15 2.88 1.30
N ASP A 47 12.15 2.55 0.49
CA ASP A 47 11.22 3.56 -0.04
C ASP A 47 10.30 4.10 1.06
N VAL A 48 10.32 5.42 1.21
CA VAL A 48 9.28 6.15 1.94
C VAL A 48 8.22 6.56 0.94
N VAL A 49 6.97 6.17 1.19
CA VAL A 49 5.80 6.41 0.35
C VAL A 49 5.09 7.66 0.86
N PRO A 50 5.26 8.83 0.21
CA PRO A 50 4.58 10.05 0.61
C PRO A 50 3.13 10.09 0.10
N SER A 51 2.36 11.08 0.54
CA SER A 51 0.94 11.20 0.18
C SER A 51 0.65 11.37 -1.32
N PRO A 52 1.47 12.07 -2.14
CA PRO A 52 1.14 12.29 -3.55
C PRO A 52 0.99 11.02 -4.41
N PRO A 53 1.91 10.03 -4.39
CA PRO A 53 1.72 8.76 -5.10
C PRO A 53 0.51 7.97 -4.59
N VAL A 54 0.21 8.01 -3.28
CA VAL A 54 -0.98 7.35 -2.72
C VAL A 54 -2.25 7.97 -3.27
N ARG A 55 -2.36 9.31 -3.23
CA ARG A 55 -3.50 10.05 -3.79
C ARG A 55 -3.71 9.73 -5.27
N ARG A 56 -2.63 9.67 -6.06
CA ARG A 56 -2.69 9.28 -7.48
C ARG A 56 -3.12 7.83 -7.66
N GLY A 57 -2.65 6.93 -6.81
CA GLY A 57 -3.04 5.52 -6.79
C GLY A 57 -4.52 5.34 -6.54
N LEU A 58 -5.05 5.96 -5.49
CA LEU A 58 -6.46 5.95 -5.14
C LEU A 58 -7.34 6.53 -6.26
N ARG A 59 -6.95 7.68 -6.83
CA ARG A 59 -7.68 8.27 -7.97
C ARG A 59 -7.71 7.35 -9.20
N ARG A 60 -6.60 6.66 -9.49
CA ARG A 60 -6.52 5.71 -10.61
C ARG A 60 -7.24 4.39 -10.33
N LEU A 61 -7.34 4.01 -9.05
CA LEU A 61 -8.10 2.84 -8.63
C LEU A 61 -9.59 3.04 -8.96
N GLY A 62 -10.13 4.24 -8.72
CA GLY A 62 -11.55 4.51 -8.87
C GLY A 62 -12.32 3.74 -7.79
N GLU A 63 -13.26 2.91 -8.20
CA GLU A 63 -13.99 2.04 -7.29
C GLU A 63 -13.08 0.97 -6.65
N ALA A 64 -13.15 0.88 -5.32
CA ALA A 64 -12.44 -0.15 -4.56
C ALA A 64 -13.16 -1.49 -4.63
N ALA A 65 -12.42 -2.58 -4.48
CA ALA A 65 -13.01 -3.90 -4.32
C ALA A 65 -13.88 -3.94 -3.04
N PRO A 66 -14.92 -4.80 -3.00
CA PRO A 66 -15.93 -4.77 -1.93
C PRO A 66 -15.36 -5.03 -0.54
N ASP A 67 -14.31 -5.84 -0.44
CA ASP A 67 -13.70 -6.23 0.84
C ASP A 67 -12.51 -5.35 1.23
N GLY A 68 -12.15 -4.38 0.39
CA GLY A 68 -11.22 -3.31 0.74
C GLY A 68 -9.99 -3.18 -0.14
N ILE A 69 -9.05 -2.36 0.33
CA ILE A 69 -7.81 -1.99 -0.36
C ILE A 69 -6.62 -2.46 0.47
N VAL A 70 -5.63 -3.07 -0.17
CA VAL A 70 -4.34 -3.42 0.43
C VAL A 70 -3.27 -2.50 -0.14
N LEU A 71 -2.61 -1.72 0.71
CA LEU A 71 -1.50 -0.85 0.34
C LEU A 71 -0.19 -1.49 0.80
N VAL A 72 0.76 -1.67 -0.12
CA VAL A 72 2.04 -2.34 0.18
C VAL A 72 3.20 -1.40 -0.16
N GLY A 73 4.06 -1.13 0.83
CA GLY A 73 5.20 -0.21 0.72
C GLY A 73 6.21 -0.46 1.82
N ALA A 74 7.43 0.04 1.71
CA ALA A 74 8.41 -0.14 2.79
C ALA A 74 8.05 0.69 4.04
N VAL A 75 7.78 1.98 3.86
CA VAL A 75 7.24 2.90 4.88
C VAL A 75 6.22 3.85 4.24
N PHE A 76 5.14 4.19 4.96
CA PHE A 76 4.21 5.27 4.56
C PHE A 76 4.34 6.43 5.53
N THR A 77 4.36 7.64 4.99
CA THR A 77 4.28 8.88 5.77
C THR A 77 2.96 8.98 6.52
N GLU A 78 2.91 9.82 7.54
CA GLU A 78 1.68 10.09 8.29
C GLU A 78 0.56 10.60 7.38
N GLU A 79 0.86 11.55 6.50
CA GLU A 79 -0.08 12.12 5.54
C GLU A 79 -0.58 11.06 4.55
N ALA A 80 0.27 10.13 4.13
CA ALA A 80 -0.13 9.01 3.29
C ALA A 80 -1.06 8.03 4.00
N ARG A 81 -0.90 7.84 5.32
CA ARG A 81 -1.80 7.01 6.13
C ARG A 81 -3.16 7.69 6.31
N HIS A 82 -3.17 8.99 6.63
CA HIS A 82 -4.39 9.78 6.75
C HIS A 82 -5.25 9.75 5.47
N LEU A 83 -4.64 9.61 4.29
CA LEU A 83 -5.39 9.49 3.03
C LEU A 83 -6.27 8.23 2.93
N VAL A 84 -6.00 7.20 3.72
CA VAL A 84 -6.77 5.95 3.70
C VAL A 84 -7.49 5.68 5.03
N GLU A 85 -7.42 6.62 5.96
CA GLU A 85 -8.24 6.57 7.17
C GLU A 85 -9.71 6.69 6.82
N GLY A 86 -10.55 5.92 7.53
CA GLY A 86 -11.98 5.81 7.23
C GLY A 86 -12.32 4.94 6.01
N MET A 87 -11.34 4.50 5.23
CA MET A 87 -11.54 3.50 4.18
C MET A 87 -11.38 2.08 4.76
N LYS A 88 -11.96 1.07 4.10
CA LYS A 88 -11.63 -0.34 4.33
C LYS A 88 -10.23 -0.64 3.78
N ALA A 89 -9.19 -0.05 4.36
CA ALA A 89 -7.83 -0.12 3.88
C ALA A 89 -6.92 -0.84 4.88
N THR A 90 -6.05 -1.70 4.35
CA THR A 90 -5.02 -2.41 5.10
C THR A 90 -3.65 -1.97 4.59
N ILE A 91 -2.84 -1.37 5.46
CA ILE A 91 -1.47 -0.99 5.12
C ILE A 91 -0.51 -2.08 5.58
N VAL A 92 0.29 -2.59 4.66
CA VAL A 92 1.36 -3.56 4.88
C VAL A 92 2.70 -2.86 4.67
N THR A 93 3.47 -2.75 5.75
CA THR A 93 4.79 -2.08 5.78
C THR A 93 5.90 -3.02 6.22
N MET A 94 7.11 -2.80 5.71
CA MET A 94 8.31 -3.49 6.22
C MET A 94 8.84 -2.83 7.49
N HIS A 95 8.78 -1.51 7.58
CA HIS A 95 9.32 -0.75 8.70
C HIS A 95 8.25 0.15 9.29
N ARG A 96 8.16 0.17 10.63
CA ARG A 96 7.30 1.07 11.39
C ARG A 96 8.11 2.24 11.91
N THR A 97 8.58 3.07 10.98
CA THR A 97 9.30 4.31 11.31
C THR A 97 8.37 5.51 11.11
N TYR A 98 8.54 6.54 11.92
CA TYR A 98 7.81 7.79 11.78
C TYR A 98 8.42 8.63 10.65
N TRP A 99 7.58 9.01 9.68
CA TRP A 99 7.95 9.85 8.54
C TRP A 99 6.79 10.79 8.21
N THR A 100 7.14 11.98 7.77
CA THR A 100 6.23 12.99 7.21
C THR A 100 6.56 13.20 5.73
N ASP A 101 5.64 13.76 4.95
CA ASP A 101 5.91 14.13 3.56
C ASP A 101 7.07 15.15 3.45
N GLU A 102 7.21 16.02 4.46
CA GLU A 102 8.30 16.98 4.57
C GLU A 102 9.65 16.29 4.76
N SER A 103 9.78 15.42 5.76
CA SER A 103 11.03 14.68 6.01
C SER A 103 11.41 13.76 4.85
N ALA A 104 10.41 13.17 4.17
CA ALA A 104 10.63 12.38 2.96
C ALA A 104 11.19 13.22 1.79
N ARG A 105 10.77 14.49 1.67
CA ARG A 105 11.27 15.44 0.66
C ARG A 105 12.71 15.85 0.94
N LEU A 106 13.03 16.16 2.20
CA LEU A 106 14.37 16.59 2.61
C LEU A 106 15.45 15.53 2.34
N ARG A 107 15.10 14.23 2.35
CA ARG A 107 16.03 13.12 2.04
C ARG A 107 16.37 12.99 0.55
N GLN A 108 15.57 13.57 -0.34
CA GLN A 108 15.76 13.46 -1.80
C GLN A 108 16.61 14.60 -2.39
N HIS A 109 16.95 15.60 -1.57
CA HIS A 109 17.90 16.68 -1.87
C HIS A 109 19.24 16.38 -1.21
#